data_AF-A0A5N5T0J9-F1
#
_entry.id   AF-A0A5N5T0J9-F1
#
_cell.length_a   1.000
_cell.length_b   1.000
_cell.length_c   1.000
_cell.angle_alpha   90.00
_cell.angle_beta   90.00
_cell.angle_gamma   90.00
#
_symmetry.space_group_name_H-M   'P 1'
#
loop_
_entity.id
_entity.type
_entity.pdbx_description
1 polymer ?
#
loop_
_entity_poly.entity_id
_entity_poly.type
_entity_poly.pdbx_seq_one_letter_code
_entity_poly.pdbx_strand_id
1 'polypeptide(L)'
;MYIVIDKIRLDEVSRAHLFQEVRCMKLVQHPNVVRLYEVIDTQTKLYLILELADGGDMYDYIMKHEKGLDESAAKRYFRQIVHAISFCHRLHVVHRDLKPENVVFFEKLGMVKLTDFGFSNKFCPGQKLETSCGSLAYSAPEILLGDSYDAPAVALYPRYNL
;
A
#
# COMPACT_ATOMS: atom_id res chain seq x y z
N MET A 1 10.62 6.73 -11.20
CA MET A 1 10.80 5.26 -11.11
C MET A 1 9.87 4.60 -12.11
N TYR A 2 10.13 3.37 -12.57
CA TYR A 2 9.15 2.62 -13.36
C TYR A 2 9.06 1.15 -12.93
N ILE A 3 7.88 0.56 -13.08
CA ILE A 3 7.61 -0.87 -12.87
C ILE A 3 7.24 -1.49 -14.22
N VAL A 4 7.71 -2.71 -14.48
CA VAL A 4 7.42 -3.46 -15.70
C VAL A 4 6.66 -4.73 -15.34
N ILE A 5 5.48 -4.91 -15.94
CA ILE A 5 4.66 -6.10 -15.76
C ILE A 5 4.56 -6.83 -17.10
N ASP A 6 4.88 -8.12 -17.08
CA ASP A 6 4.80 -8.98 -18.26
C ASP A 6 3.38 -9.57 -18.41
N LYS A 7 2.68 -9.16 -19.47
CA LYS A 7 1.29 -9.54 -19.72
C LYS A 7 1.16 -10.96 -20.27
N ILE A 8 2.23 -11.52 -20.84
CA ILE A 8 2.19 -12.87 -21.43
C ILE A 8 2.12 -13.96 -20.35
N ARG A 9 2.54 -13.62 -19.13
CA ARG A 9 2.52 -14.50 -17.96
C ARG A 9 1.17 -14.48 -17.22
N LEU A 10 0.24 -13.64 -17.65
CA LEU A 10 -1.07 -13.45 -17.02
C LEU A 10 -2.16 -14.08 -17.90
N ASP A 11 -3.05 -14.85 -17.27
CA ASP A 11 -4.32 -15.25 -17.88
C ASP A 11 -5.25 -14.03 -18.09
N GLU A 12 -6.36 -14.23 -18.78
CA GLU A 12 -7.28 -13.15 -19.13
C GLU A 12 -7.93 -12.48 -17.90
N VAL A 13 -8.24 -13.25 -16.86
CA VAL A 13 -8.87 -12.75 -15.63
C VAL A 13 -7.86 -11.88 -14.86
N SER A 14 -6.64 -12.40 -14.67
CA SER A 14 -5.54 -11.67 -14.03
C SER A 14 -5.22 -10.37 -14.77
N ARG A 15 -5.28 -10.37 -16.10
CA ARG A 15 -5.06 -9.19 -16.92
C ARG A 15 -6.17 -8.15 -16.75
N ALA A 16 -7.43 -8.57 -16.69
CA ALA A 16 -8.56 -7.67 -16.44
C ALA A 16 -8.46 -7.01 -15.05
N HIS A 17 -8.08 -7.79 -14.02
CA HIS A 17 -7.83 -7.26 -12.68
C HIS A 17 -6.70 -6.24 -12.67
N LEU A 18 -5.57 -6.53 -13.32
CA LEU A 18 -4.45 -5.60 -13.44
C LEU A 18 -4.88 -4.24 -14.02
N PHE A 19 -5.62 -4.23 -15.13
CA PHE A 19 -6.09 -2.96 -15.71
C PHE A 19 -7.08 -2.23 -14.81
N GLN A 20 -7.85 -2.95 -14.01
CA GLN A 20 -8.75 -2.36 -13.03
C GLN A 20 -7.98 -1.72 -11.86
N GLU A 21 -6.91 -2.35 -11.38
CA GLU A 21 -6.01 -1.78 -10.36
C GLU A 21 -5.31 -0.53 -10.88
N VAL A 22 -4.80 -0.56 -12.11
CA VAL A 22 -4.16 0.59 -12.75
C VAL A 22 -5.12 1.78 -12.85
N ARG A 23 -6.41 1.53 -13.14
CA ARG A 23 -7.45 2.57 -13.11
C ARG A 23 -7.64 3.12 -11.70
N CYS A 24 -7.64 2.29 -10.66
CA CYS A 24 -7.70 2.76 -9.27
C CYS A 24 -6.49 3.64 -8.94
N MET A 25 -5.27 3.21 -9.27
CA MET A 25 -4.05 3.98 -9.02
C MET A 25 -4.09 5.37 -9.68
N LYS A 26 -4.69 5.50 -10.88
CA LYS A 26 -4.87 6.81 -11.53
C LYS A 26 -5.83 7.75 -10.77
N LEU A 27 -6.81 7.18 -10.06
CA LEU A 27 -7.79 7.93 -9.27
C LEU A 27 -7.26 8.33 -7.88
N VAL A 28 -6.36 7.53 -7.31
CA VAL A 28 -5.79 7.80 -5.99
C VAL A 28 -4.72 8.91 -6.12
N GLN A 29 -5.17 10.16 -6.03
CA GLN A 29 -4.31 11.33 -6.02
C GLN A 29 -4.29 11.97 -4.63
N HIS A 30 -3.23 11.72 -3.88
CA HIS A 30 -3.07 12.20 -2.51
C HIS A 30 -1.60 12.56 -2.24
N PRO A 31 -1.30 13.61 -1.46
CA PRO A 31 0.09 14.03 -1.19
C PRO A 31 0.96 12.93 -0.56
N ASN A 32 0.36 12.04 0.23
CA ASN A 32 1.04 10.91 0.88
C ASN A 32 0.86 9.56 0.16
N VAL A 33 0.56 9.57 -1.14
CA VAL A 33 0.55 8.38 -2.00
C VAL A 33 1.45 8.64 -3.20
N VAL A 34 2.31 7.68 -3.55
CA VAL A 34 3.19 7.77 -4.73
C VAL A 34 2.33 7.94 -5.98
N ARG A 35 2.62 8.99 -6.75
CA ARG A 35 1.83 9.30 -7.95
C ARG A 35 2.21 8.39 -9.10
N LEU A 36 1.18 7.82 -9.75
CA LEU A 36 1.28 7.24 -11.08
C LEU A 36 1.16 8.36 -12.12
N TYR A 37 2.27 8.68 -12.79
CA TYR A 37 2.31 9.70 -13.83
C TYR A 37 1.73 9.20 -15.14
N GLU A 38 2.17 8.03 -15.59
CA GLU A 38 1.82 7.50 -16.90
C GLU A 38 1.79 5.97 -16.91
N VAL A 39 1.02 5.43 -17.85
CA VAL A 39 0.95 4.00 -18.12
C VAL A 39 1.18 3.79 -19.60
N ILE A 40 2.21 3.02 -19.95
CA ILE A 40 2.51 2.65 -21.33
C ILE A 40 2.12 1.19 -21.52
N ASP A 41 1.12 0.95 -22.35
CA ASP A 41 0.61 -0.38 -22.66
C ASP A 41 1.11 -0.83 -24.04
N THR A 42 1.93 -1.88 -24.04
CA THR A 42 2.45 -2.52 -25.25
C THR A 42 1.79 -3.87 -25.45
N GLN A 43 2.04 -4.60 -26.54
CA GLN A 43 1.37 -5.89 -26.73
C GLN A 43 1.71 -6.93 -25.64
N THR A 44 2.95 -6.93 -25.15
CA THR A 44 3.45 -7.94 -24.19
C THR A 44 3.71 -7.39 -22.79
N LYS A 45 3.88 -6.08 -22.63
CA LYS A 45 4.28 -5.46 -21.36
C LYS A 45 3.45 -4.24 -21.00
N LEU A 46 3.29 -4.02 -19.70
CA LEU A 46 2.74 -2.80 -19.13
C LEU A 46 3.83 -2.07 -18.33
N TYR A 47 4.03 -0.78 -18.60
CA TYR A 47 4.98 0.06 -17.86
C TYR A 47 4.21 1.08 -17.02
N LEU A 48 4.51 1.12 -15.73
CA LEU A 48 3.93 2.09 -14.79
C LEU A 48 5.00 3.13 -14.44
N ILE A 49 4.82 4.37 -14.88
CA ILE A 49 5.74 5.48 -14.60
C ILE A 49 5.32 6.16 -13.31
N LEU A 50 6.15 6.05 -12.28
CA LEU A 50 5.85 6.44 -10.92
C LEU A 50 6.76 7.56 -10.44
N GLU A 51 6.26 8.34 -9.49
CA GLU A 51 7.05 9.26 -8.70
C GLU A 51 8.26 8.56 -8.06
N LEU A 52 9.41 9.23 -8.05
CA LEU A 52 10.65 8.71 -7.49
C LEU A 52 10.87 9.30 -6.10
N ALA A 53 10.94 8.43 -5.10
CA ALA A 53 11.35 8.79 -3.74
C ALA A 53 12.86 9.09 -3.69
N ASP A 54 13.27 10.01 -2.82
CA ASP A 54 14.66 10.44 -2.65
C ASP A 54 15.27 10.13 -1.28
N GLY A 55 14.52 9.48 -0.37
CA GLY A 55 14.96 9.15 0.99
C GLY A 55 14.93 7.67 1.39
N GLY A 56 14.77 6.75 0.43
CA GLY A 56 14.63 5.32 0.72
C GLY A 56 13.32 4.96 1.41
N ASP A 57 13.25 3.78 2.02
CA ASP A 57 12.06 3.26 2.70
C ASP A 57 12.11 3.38 4.24
N MET A 58 10.94 3.21 4.86
CA MET A 58 10.77 3.31 6.30
C MET A 58 11.37 2.14 7.06
N TYR A 59 11.51 0.97 6.44
CA TYR A 59 12.16 -0.17 7.08
C TYR A 59 13.63 0.15 7.36
N ASP A 60 14.37 0.54 6.33
CA ASP A 60 15.79 0.93 6.45
C ASP A 60 15.96 2.10 7.42
N TYR A 61 15.03 3.07 7.39
CA TYR A 61 15.06 4.19 8.32
C TYR A 61 14.89 3.75 9.77
N ILE A 62 13.96 2.83 10.07
CA ILE A 62 13.78 2.28 11.42
C ILE A 62 15.01 1.48 11.83
N MET A 63 15.56 0.63 10.95
CA MET A 63 16.75 -0.17 11.25
C MET A 63 17.98 0.68 11.59
N LYS A 64 18.11 1.87 11.00
CA LYS A 64 19.19 2.84 11.32
C LYS A 64 19.02 3.50 12.70
N HIS A 65 17.84 3.43 13.30
CA HIS A 65 17.54 4.00 14.61
C HIS A 65 17.40 2.89 15.65
N GLU A 66 18.52 2.31 16.09
CA GLU A 66 18.55 1.17 17.03
C GLU A 66 17.78 1.42 18.35
N LYS A 67 17.68 2.69 18.79
CA LYS A 67 16.95 3.08 20.00
C LYS A 67 15.48 3.42 19.74
N GLY A 68 15.00 3.21 18.51
CA GLY A 68 13.69 3.66 18.04
C GLY A 68 13.68 5.11 17.58
N LEU A 69 12.55 5.50 17.01
CA LEU A 69 12.31 6.86 16.52
C LEU A 69 11.86 7.77 17.66
N ASP A 70 12.24 9.05 17.56
CA ASP A 70 11.66 10.08 18.41
C ASP A 70 10.13 10.12 18.25
N GLU A 71 9.42 10.25 19.36
CA GLU A 71 7.95 10.18 19.39
C GLU A 71 7.30 11.27 18.52
N SER A 72 7.91 12.46 18.44
CA SER A 72 7.41 13.55 17.59
C SER A 72 7.54 13.19 16.11
N ALA A 73 8.67 12.61 15.71
CA ALA A 73 8.89 12.14 14.35
C ALA A 73 7.93 10.99 14.00
N ALA A 74 7.78 10.00 14.91
CA ALA A 74 6.87 8.88 14.72
C ALA A 74 5.42 9.34 14.55
N LYS A 75 4.93 10.24 15.42
CA LYS A 75 3.59 10.84 15.32
C LYS A 75 3.39 11.56 13.98
N ARG A 76 4.40 12.30 13.52
CA ARG A 76 4.34 13.03 12.24
C ARG A 76 4.15 12.08 11.06
N TYR A 77 4.93 11.01 10.98
CA TYR A 77 4.84 10.04 9.88
C TYR A 77 3.57 9.21 9.97
N PHE A 78 3.20 8.75 11.17
CA PHE A 78 1.97 8.01 11.40
C PHE A 78 0.74 8.78 10.93
N ARG A 79 0.66 10.09 11.24
CA ARG A 79 -0.44 10.95 10.77
C ARG A 79 -0.55 10.99 9.25
N GLN A 80 0.58 11.06 8.54
CA GLN A 80 0.63 11.08 7.08
C GLN A 80 0.14 9.75 6.47
N ILE A 81 0.59 8.64 7.05
CA ILE A 81 0.17 7.28 6.66
C ILE A 81 -1.34 7.11 6.86
N VAL A 82 -1.86 7.45 8.04
CA VAL A 82 -3.30 7.34 8.35
C VAL A 82 -4.14 8.21 7.42
N HIS A 83 -3.68 9.42 7.09
CA HIS A 83 -4.40 10.30 6.18
C HIS A 83 -4.45 9.72 4.75
N ALA A 84 -3.34 9.14 4.27
CA ALA A 84 -3.30 8.43 2.99
C ALA A 84 -4.27 7.24 2.96
N ILE A 85 -4.23 6.38 3.98
CA ILE A 85 -5.10 5.19 4.08
C ILE A 85 -6.57 5.62 4.12
N SER A 86 -6.90 6.60 4.96
CA SER A 86 -8.26 7.13 5.08
C SER A 86 -8.78 7.65 3.74
N PHE A 87 -7.94 8.34 2.96
CA PHE A 87 -8.27 8.79 1.61
C PHE A 87 -8.53 7.60 0.66
N CYS A 88 -7.65 6.60 0.64
CA CYS A 88 -7.83 5.40 -0.19
C CYS A 88 -9.13 4.66 0.16
N HIS A 89 -9.43 4.50 1.45
CA HIS A 89 -10.66 3.84 1.91
C HIS A 89 -11.92 4.57 1.45
N ARG A 90 -11.94 5.91 1.42
CA ARG A 90 -13.08 6.67 0.86
C ARG A 90 -13.28 6.42 -0.63
N LEU A 91 -12.23 6.05 -1.35
CA LEU A 91 -12.28 5.65 -2.75
C LEU A 91 -12.52 4.15 -2.94
N HIS A 92 -12.82 3.41 -1.86
CA HIS A 92 -13.00 1.96 -1.84
C HIS A 92 -11.76 1.19 -2.31
N VAL A 93 -10.58 1.77 -2.09
CA VAL A 93 -9.27 1.16 -2.39
C VAL A 93 -8.59 0.78 -1.08
N VAL A 94 -8.21 -0.49 -0.94
CA VAL A 94 -7.46 -1.00 0.21
C VAL A 94 -6.03 -1.34 -0.24
N HIS A 95 -5.02 -0.89 0.50
CA HIS A 95 -3.61 -1.11 0.15
C HIS A 95 -3.21 -2.60 0.25
N ARG A 96 -3.71 -3.31 1.27
CA ARG A 96 -3.52 -4.75 1.57
C ARG A 96 -2.10 -5.22 1.91
N ASP A 97 -1.07 -4.48 1.54
CA ASP A 97 0.32 -4.76 1.94
C ASP A 97 0.96 -3.56 2.64
N LEU A 98 0.33 -3.07 3.72
CA LEU A 98 0.88 -1.96 4.48
C LEU A 98 2.00 -2.48 5.40
N LYS A 99 3.23 -2.12 5.08
CA LYS A 99 4.44 -2.45 5.84
C LYS A 99 5.48 -1.33 5.68
N PRO A 100 6.47 -1.19 6.58
CA PRO A 100 7.47 -0.12 6.50
C PRO A 100 8.22 -0.05 5.16
N GLU A 101 8.45 -1.18 4.50
CA GLU A 101 9.07 -1.30 3.18
C GLU A 101 8.25 -0.58 2.09
N ASN A 102 6.93 -0.51 2.27
CA ASN A 102 5.99 0.14 1.34
C ASN A 102 5.68 1.59 1.73
N VAL A 103 6.46 2.17 2.66
CA VAL A 103 6.41 3.59 3.00
C VAL A 103 7.75 4.22 2.65
N VAL A 104 7.77 5.14 1.70
CA VAL A 104 9.00 5.76 1.19
C VAL A 104 9.10 7.23 1.56
N PHE A 105 10.32 7.70 1.79
CA PHE A 105 10.60 9.08 2.14
C PHE A 105 10.79 9.96 0.89
N PHE A 106 10.13 11.10 0.95
CA PHE A 106 10.39 12.24 0.09
C PHE A 106 11.09 13.31 0.94
N GLU A 107 12.40 13.15 1.12
CA GLU A 107 13.23 13.92 2.05
C GLU A 107 13.18 15.41 1.74
N LYS A 108 13.32 15.80 0.47
CA LYS A 108 13.23 17.21 0.05
C LYS A 108 11.87 17.85 0.36
N LEU A 109 10.83 17.03 0.46
CA LEU A 109 9.47 17.46 0.77
C LEU A 109 9.13 17.28 2.26
N GLY A 110 9.99 16.65 3.05
CA GLY A 110 9.77 16.37 4.47
C GLY A 110 8.56 15.47 4.75
N MET A 111 8.22 14.56 3.83
CA MET A 111 7.03 13.72 3.92
C MET A 111 7.28 12.26 3.56
N VAL A 112 6.36 11.40 3.98
CA VAL A 112 6.30 9.99 3.59
C VAL A 112 5.16 9.76 2.63
N LYS A 113 5.34 8.80 1.72
CA LYS A 113 4.30 8.36 0.80
C LYS A 113 4.17 6.85 0.80
N LEU A 114 2.93 6.36 0.70
CA LEU A 114 2.66 4.96 0.46
C LEU A 114 3.00 4.60 -0.99
N THR A 115 3.69 3.49 -1.18
CA THR A 115 4.04 2.91 -2.48
C THR A 115 3.49 1.49 -2.61
N ASP A 116 3.54 0.93 -3.81
CA ASP A 116 3.19 -0.47 -4.07
C ASP A 116 1.70 -0.80 -3.86
N PHE A 117 0.82 0.05 -4.41
CA PHE A 117 -0.61 -0.26 -4.59
C PHE A 117 -0.87 -1.34 -5.66
N GLY A 118 0.18 -1.99 -6.18
CA GLY A 118 0.13 -2.96 -7.28
C GLY A 118 -0.60 -4.27 -6.97
N PHE A 119 -1.17 -4.39 -5.77
CA PHE A 119 -2.06 -5.47 -5.34
C PHE A 119 -3.25 -4.93 -4.53
N SER A 120 -3.82 -3.77 -4.89
CA SER A 120 -4.96 -3.17 -4.18
C SER A 120 -6.30 -3.63 -4.77
N ASN A 121 -7.14 -4.33 -3.98
CA ASN A 121 -8.48 -4.73 -4.45
C ASN A 121 -9.45 -3.59 -4.18
N LYS A 122 -10.40 -3.41 -5.10
CA LYS A 122 -11.66 -2.75 -4.77
C LYS A 122 -12.40 -3.62 -3.76
N PHE A 123 -12.71 -3.05 -2.61
CA PHE A 123 -13.62 -3.70 -1.66
C PHE A 123 -15.05 -3.28 -1.98
N CYS A 124 -15.93 -4.26 -2.16
CA CYS A 124 -17.37 -4.05 -2.21
C CYS A 124 -17.94 -4.24 -0.79
N PRO A 125 -18.63 -3.23 -0.22
CA PRO A 125 -19.28 -3.38 1.08
C PRO A 125 -20.21 -4.60 1.10
N GLY A 126 -19.96 -5.55 2.02
CA GLY A 126 -20.76 -6.77 2.17
C GLY A 126 -20.19 -8.05 1.53
N GLN A 127 -19.04 -8.01 0.86
CA GLN A 127 -18.32 -9.22 0.42
C GLN A 127 -17.12 -9.52 1.32
N LYS A 128 -17.00 -10.77 1.78
CA LYS A 128 -15.79 -11.27 2.46
C LYS A 128 -14.65 -11.36 1.43
N LEU A 129 -13.45 -10.94 1.82
CA LEU A 129 -12.25 -11.01 0.99
C LEU A 129 -11.75 -12.46 0.95
N GLU A 130 -11.89 -13.16 -0.18
CA GLU A 130 -11.54 -14.60 -0.30
C GLU A 130 -10.05 -14.86 -0.60
N THR A 131 -9.26 -13.83 -0.91
CA THR A 131 -7.83 -13.99 -1.26
C THR A 131 -6.91 -13.64 -0.11
N SER A 132 -6.24 -14.66 0.43
CA SER A 132 -5.11 -14.53 1.36
C SER A 132 -3.92 -13.83 0.66
N CYS A 133 -3.84 -12.51 0.76
CA CYS A 133 -2.72 -11.73 0.23
C CYS A 133 -2.25 -10.71 1.27
N GLY A 134 -1.05 -10.94 1.80
CA GLY A 134 -0.34 -10.07 2.76
C GLY A 134 0.86 -10.81 3.36
N SER A 135 1.93 -10.10 3.74
CA SER A 135 3.00 -10.72 4.54
C SER A 135 2.46 -11.09 5.94
N LEU A 136 2.44 -12.38 6.27
CA LEU A 136 1.89 -12.97 7.51
C LEU A 136 2.31 -12.26 8.81
N ALA A 137 3.48 -11.60 8.82
CA ALA A 137 4.02 -10.90 9.98
C ALA A 137 3.27 -9.61 10.37
N TYR A 138 2.50 -9.01 9.44
CA TYR A 138 1.76 -7.75 9.67
C TYR A 138 0.24 -7.94 9.67
N SER A 139 -0.20 -9.20 9.63
CA SER A 139 -1.60 -9.57 9.69
C SER A 139 -2.15 -9.42 11.11
N ALA A 140 -3.31 -8.79 11.25
CA ALA A 140 -4.06 -8.80 12.49
C ALA A 140 -4.39 -10.26 12.90
N PRO A 141 -4.43 -10.60 14.21
CA PRO A 141 -4.57 -11.97 14.69
C PRO A 141 -5.78 -12.73 14.13
N GLU A 142 -6.89 -12.05 13.85
CA GLU A 142 -8.09 -12.61 13.23
C GLU A 142 -7.87 -13.13 11.80
N ILE A 143 -6.91 -12.55 11.05
CA ILE A 143 -6.51 -13.02 9.72
C ILE A 143 -5.69 -14.32 9.83
N LEU A 144 -4.93 -14.48 10.92
CA LEU A 144 -4.12 -15.67 11.20
C LEU A 144 -4.95 -16.86 11.71
N LEU A 145 -6.15 -16.59 12.25
CA LEU A 145 -7.04 -17.59 12.85
C LEU A 145 -8.16 -18.08 11.92
N GLY A 146 -8.28 -17.53 10.70
CA GLY A 146 -9.21 -18.03 9.68
C GLY A 146 -10.69 -17.76 9.93
N ASP A 147 -11.04 -16.98 10.96
CA ASP A 147 -12.42 -16.61 11.22
C ASP A 147 -12.81 -15.38 10.40
N SER A 148 -14.05 -15.35 9.93
CA SER A 148 -14.56 -14.24 9.14
C SER A 148 -14.82 -12.99 10.01
N TYR A 149 -14.28 -11.84 9.62
CA TYR A 149 -14.44 -10.56 10.34
C TYR A 149 -15.01 -9.44 9.45
N ASP A 150 -15.70 -8.49 10.10
CA ASP A 150 -16.29 -7.31 9.48
C ASP A 150 -15.24 -6.19 9.25
N ALA A 151 -15.36 -5.53 8.10
CA ALA A 151 -14.35 -4.68 7.49
C ALA A 151 -14.01 -3.29 8.11
N PRO A 152 -14.62 -2.74 9.19
CA PRO A 152 -14.18 -1.44 9.71
C PRO A 152 -13.22 -1.46 10.91
N ALA A 153 -12.81 -2.61 11.47
CA ALA A 153 -12.11 -2.65 12.77
C ALA A 153 -10.59 -2.91 12.74
N VAL A 154 -9.93 -2.99 11.59
CA VAL A 154 -8.57 -3.59 11.49
C VAL A 154 -7.40 -2.60 11.52
N ALA A 155 -7.63 -1.28 11.69
CA ALA A 155 -6.53 -0.30 11.60
C ALA A 155 -5.88 0.12 12.93
N LEU A 156 -6.33 -0.38 14.09
CA LEU A 156 -5.84 0.05 15.41
C LEU A 156 -5.79 -1.13 16.40
N TYR A 157 -4.75 -1.98 16.31
CA TYR A 157 -4.42 -2.88 17.42
C TYR A 157 -2.90 -2.85 17.74
N PRO A 158 -2.52 -2.20 18.85
CA PRO A 158 -1.22 -2.40 19.47
C PRO A 158 -1.29 -3.65 20.38
N ARG A 159 -0.50 -4.69 20.10
CA ARG A 159 -0.27 -5.75 21.09
C ARG A 159 0.69 -5.22 22.17
N TYR A 160 0.15 -4.85 23.32
CA TYR A 160 0.81 -5.04 24.61
C TYR A 160 -0.12 -5.88 25.49
N ASN A 161 0.37 -7.04 25.93
CA ASN A 161 0.14 -7.56 27.27
C ASN A 161 1.12 -8.73 27.52
N LEU A 162 1.95 -8.51 28.55
CA LEU A 162 2.68 -9.43 29.44
C LEU A 162 3.15 -10.78 28.87
#